data_AF-A0A928PKG5-F1
#
_entry.id   AF-A0A928PKG5-F1
#
_cell.length_a   1.000
_cell.length_b   1.000
_cell.length_c   1.000
_cell.angle_alpha   90.00
_cell.angle_beta   90.00
_cell.angle_gamma   90.00
#
_symmetry.space_group_name_H-M   'P 1'
#
loop_
_entity.id
_entity.type
_entity.pdbx_description
1 polymer ?
#
loop_
_entity_poly.entity_id
_entity_poly.type
_entity_poly.pdbx_seq_one_letter_code
_entity_poly.pdbx_strand_id
1 'polypeptide(L)'
;MKITFLGTSHGVPEKNRRCSCTMIQVGSNIYFVDMGINALEELKNYDLDSKDVKAVFITHNHCDHTGGLYPFLAGLNCWWHRFSNTAIYLPAPKDELINAMGQMKMATGGTDPNFKNEFIEIEAGQIYDDGLLKVTAFRTKHCEVSYAFLFEAEGKRAFLSGDMSYKGPKDDFPVEILEKENDLLVLESAHFDAPDLLEVFDGKENNIKRIRFTHYTNQRIPLIEEFIKAYKGNDVSLVTDGVSINL
;
A
#
# COMPACT_ATOMS: atom_id res chain seq x y z
N MET A 1 14.41 1.04 7.63
CA MET A 1 13.23 0.61 6.86
C MET A 1 13.24 1.39 5.54
N LYS A 2 13.04 0.73 4.40
CA LYS A 2 13.03 1.38 3.07
C LYS A 2 11.68 1.19 2.38
N ILE A 3 11.15 2.26 1.81
CA ILE A 3 9.85 2.27 1.11
C ILE A 3 10.10 2.68 -0.33
N THR A 4 9.66 1.86 -1.28
CA THR A 4 9.81 2.08 -2.71
C THR A 4 8.44 2.08 -3.37
N PHE A 5 8.12 3.16 -4.09
CA PHE A 5 6.86 3.30 -4.80
C PHE A 5 7.00 2.69 -6.19
N LEU A 6 6.33 1.57 -6.43
CA LEU A 6 6.38 0.88 -7.73
C LEU A 6 5.26 1.32 -8.66
N GLY A 7 4.13 1.74 -8.09
CA GLY A 7 3.01 2.37 -8.79
C GLY A 7 2.36 3.44 -7.94
N THR A 8 2.15 4.61 -8.54
CA THR A 8 1.72 5.85 -7.86
C THR A 8 0.54 6.54 -8.53
N SER A 9 -0.05 5.92 -9.55
CA SER A 9 -1.26 6.42 -10.22
C SER A 9 -2.50 6.16 -9.38
N HIS A 10 -3.59 6.76 -9.82
CA HIS A 10 -4.95 6.56 -9.33
C HIS A 10 -5.61 5.36 -10.03
N GLY A 11 -6.95 5.29 -9.98
CA GLY A 11 -7.84 4.28 -10.58
C GLY A 11 -7.53 3.77 -12.00
N VAL A 12 -6.67 4.46 -12.76
CA VAL A 12 -6.13 4.03 -14.05
C VAL A 12 -4.64 4.36 -14.16
N PRO A 13 -3.87 3.59 -14.96
CA PRO A 13 -2.48 3.92 -15.22
C PRO A 13 -2.36 5.21 -16.04
N GLU A 14 -1.37 6.03 -15.70
CA GLU A 14 -0.94 7.21 -16.44
C GLU A 14 0.32 6.88 -17.25
N LYS A 15 0.68 7.73 -18.24
CA LYS A 15 1.78 7.47 -19.17
C LYS A 15 3.08 6.98 -18.52
N ASN A 16 3.41 7.46 -17.32
CA ASN A 16 4.62 7.11 -16.57
C ASN A 16 4.33 6.75 -15.10
N ARG A 17 3.07 6.47 -14.73
CA ARG A 17 2.72 6.04 -13.38
C ARG A 17 1.75 4.88 -13.46
N ARG A 18 2.09 3.78 -12.83
CA ARG A 18 1.29 2.56 -12.80
C ARG A 18 0.34 2.57 -11.60
N CYS A 19 -0.62 1.66 -11.60
CA CYS A 19 -1.59 1.50 -10.52
C CYS A 19 -0.92 1.15 -9.18
N SER A 20 -1.59 1.41 -8.06
CA SER A 20 -1.03 1.36 -6.70
C SER A 20 -0.22 0.10 -6.43
N CYS A 21 1.05 0.28 -6.06
CA CYS A 21 1.88 -0.77 -5.50
C CYS A 21 3.08 -0.15 -4.79
N THR A 22 3.22 -0.44 -3.50
CA THR A 22 4.32 0.03 -2.68
C THR A 22 5.08 -1.15 -2.07
N MET A 23 6.39 -1.16 -2.21
CA MET A 23 7.29 -2.15 -1.62
C MET A 23 7.92 -1.60 -0.35
N ILE A 24 7.90 -2.39 0.72
CA ILE A 24 8.55 -2.10 2.00
C ILE A 24 9.65 -3.13 2.22
N GLN A 25 10.85 -2.69 2.54
CA GLN A 25 12.01 -3.53 2.82
C GLN A 25 12.51 -3.27 4.26
N VAL A 26 12.67 -4.34 5.03
CA VAL A 26 13.23 -4.34 6.39
C VAL A 26 14.25 -5.47 6.49
N GLY A 27 15.54 -5.13 6.63
CA GLY A 27 16.62 -6.09 6.42
C GLY A 27 16.52 -6.75 5.03
N SER A 28 16.49 -8.09 4.99
CA SER A 28 16.24 -8.85 3.76
C SER A 28 14.76 -9.07 3.46
N ASN A 29 13.85 -8.85 4.41
CA ASN A 29 12.43 -9.14 4.22
C ASN A 29 11.76 -8.06 3.36
N ILE A 30 10.86 -8.52 2.49
CA ILE A 30 10.09 -7.69 1.56
C ILE A 30 8.61 -7.85 1.90
N TYR A 31 7.89 -6.73 1.86
CA TYR A 31 6.45 -6.65 2.02
C TYR A 31 5.87 -5.77 0.94
N PHE A 32 4.64 -6.03 0.52
CA PHE A 32 3.93 -5.18 -0.43
C PHE A 32 2.67 -4.61 0.19
N VAL A 33 2.35 -3.38 -0.20
CA VAL A 33 1.06 -2.73 0.04
C VAL A 33 0.44 -2.47 -1.31
N ASP A 34 -0.74 -3.07 -1.52
CA ASP A 34 -1.41 -3.20 -2.80
C ASP A 34 -0.57 -3.90 -3.88
N MET A 35 -1.26 -4.34 -4.93
CA MET A 35 -0.72 -5.11 -6.03
C MET A 35 -1.48 -4.76 -7.32
N GLY A 36 -1.57 -3.46 -7.65
CA GLY A 36 -2.12 -2.98 -8.92
C GLY A 36 -1.31 -3.40 -10.14
N ILE A 37 -0.03 -3.76 -9.92
CA ILE A 37 0.89 -4.29 -10.93
C ILE A 37 1.43 -5.65 -10.51
N ASN A 38 1.96 -6.42 -11.46
CA ASN A 38 2.62 -7.68 -11.17
C ASN A 38 4.00 -7.45 -10.51
N ALA A 39 4.07 -7.47 -9.17
CA ALA A 39 5.32 -7.18 -8.46
C ALA A 39 6.45 -8.20 -8.72
N LEU A 40 6.20 -9.38 -9.30
CA LEU A 40 7.28 -10.30 -9.69
C LEU A 40 8.21 -9.69 -10.74
N GLU A 41 7.68 -8.86 -11.62
CA GLU A 41 8.48 -8.13 -12.62
C GLU A 41 9.37 -7.09 -11.93
N GLU A 42 8.83 -6.41 -10.91
CA GLU A 42 9.56 -5.41 -10.16
C GLU A 42 10.67 -6.04 -9.32
N LEU A 43 10.44 -7.19 -8.67
CA LEU A 43 11.51 -7.87 -7.93
C LEU A 43 12.77 -8.08 -8.80
N LYS A 44 12.60 -8.44 -10.08
CA LYS A 44 13.74 -8.57 -11.00
C LYS A 44 14.41 -7.23 -11.31
N ASN A 45 13.64 -6.16 -11.48
CA ASN A 45 14.19 -4.82 -11.74
C ASN A 45 15.02 -4.28 -10.57
N TYR A 46 14.80 -4.79 -9.36
CA TYR A 46 15.53 -4.42 -8.13
C TYR A 46 16.53 -5.49 -7.67
N ASP A 47 16.78 -6.53 -8.46
CA ASP A 47 17.65 -7.68 -8.10
C ASP A 47 17.24 -8.36 -6.78
N LEU A 48 15.92 -8.48 -6.53
CA LEU A 48 15.32 -9.08 -5.34
C LEU A 48 14.72 -10.46 -5.66
N ASP A 49 14.65 -11.31 -4.64
CA ASP A 49 14.15 -12.68 -4.75
C ASP A 49 12.75 -12.81 -4.13
N SER A 50 11.86 -13.56 -4.79
CA SER A 50 10.49 -13.77 -4.31
C SER A 50 10.43 -14.55 -2.99
N LYS A 51 11.47 -15.33 -2.64
CA LYS A 51 11.55 -16.03 -1.34
C LYS A 51 11.61 -15.07 -0.14
N ASP A 52 12.03 -13.84 -0.39
CA ASP A 52 12.20 -12.81 0.63
C ASP A 52 10.89 -12.03 0.87
N VAL A 53 9.88 -12.23 0.01
CA VAL A 53 8.54 -11.64 0.16
C VAL A 53 7.73 -12.38 1.22
N LYS A 54 7.50 -11.72 2.36
CA LYS A 54 6.82 -12.31 3.52
C LYS A 54 5.33 -12.08 3.52
N ALA A 55 4.88 -10.86 3.17
CA ALA A 55 3.47 -10.54 3.16
C ALA A 55 3.08 -9.52 2.09
N VAL A 56 1.83 -9.61 1.64
CA VAL A 56 1.14 -8.60 0.82
C VAL A 56 -0.07 -8.13 1.60
N PHE A 57 -0.23 -6.81 1.75
CA PHE A 57 -1.36 -6.17 2.42
C PHE A 57 -2.19 -5.40 1.39
N ILE A 58 -3.43 -5.84 1.16
CA ILE A 58 -4.34 -5.18 0.23
C ILE A 58 -5.23 -4.21 1.01
N THR A 59 -5.20 -2.93 0.63
CA THR A 59 -6.01 -1.88 1.27
C THR A 59 -7.51 -2.10 1.02
N HIS A 60 -7.87 -2.38 -0.24
CA HIS A 60 -9.24 -2.64 -0.69
C HIS A 60 -9.23 -3.35 -2.07
N ASN A 61 -10.40 -3.84 -2.52
CA ASN A 61 -10.50 -4.74 -3.70
C ASN A 61 -10.61 -4.05 -5.07
N HIS A 62 -10.41 -2.73 -5.19
CA HIS A 62 -10.42 -2.10 -6.52
C HIS A 62 -9.29 -2.63 -7.41
N CYS A 63 -9.53 -2.61 -8.73
CA CYS A 63 -8.66 -3.29 -9.68
C CYS A 63 -7.28 -2.63 -9.82
N ASP A 64 -7.17 -1.33 -9.58
CA ASP A 64 -5.90 -0.61 -9.52
C ASP A 64 -5.09 -0.91 -8.23
N HIS A 65 -5.68 -1.63 -7.27
CA HIS A 65 -4.98 -2.13 -6.09
C HIS A 65 -4.78 -3.66 -6.10
N THR A 66 -5.49 -4.40 -6.97
CA THR A 66 -5.49 -5.87 -6.98
C THR A 66 -5.24 -6.52 -8.34
N GLY A 67 -5.24 -5.75 -9.43
CA GLY A 67 -5.19 -6.27 -10.80
C GLY A 67 -3.93 -7.08 -11.13
N GLY A 68 -2.82 -6.77 -10.46
CA GLY A 68 -1.56 -7.51 -10.54
C GLY A 68 -1.45 -8.69 -9.58
N LEU A 69 -2.40 -8.87 -8.65
CA LEU A 69 -2.34 -9.92 -7.63
C LEU A 69 -2.45 -11.31 -8.23
N TYR A 70 -3.36 -11.53 -9.18
CA TYR A 70 -3.47 -12.84 -9.84
C TYR A 70 -2.19 -13.26 -10.57
N PRO A 71 -1.62 -12.46 -11.51
CA PRO A 71 -0.38 -12.87 -12.19
C PRO A 71 0.81 -13.01 -11.23
N PHE A 72 0.86 -12.22 -10.15
CA PHE A 72 1.84 -12.40 -9.08
C PHE A 72 1.73 -13.79 -8.43
N LEU A 73 0.54 -14.16 -7.95
CA LEU A 73 0.31 -15.44 -7.29
C LEU A 73 0.47 -16.64 -8.24
N ALA A 74 0.00 -16.52 -9.48
CA ALA A 74 0.19 -17.53 -10.50
C ALA A 74 1.69 -17.73 -10.80
N GLY A 75 2.47 -16.65 -10.81
CA GLY A 75 3.92 -16.72 -10.97
C GLY A 75 4.65 -17.34 -9.77
N LEU A 76 4.20 -17.09 -8.53
CA LEU A 76 4.74 -17.76 -7.35
C LEU A 76 4.56 -19.29 -7.39
N ASN A 77 3.51 -19.75 -8.07
CA ASN A 77 3.23 -21.18 -8.28
C ASN A 77 4.13 -21.83 -9.36
N CYS A 78 5.04 -21.08 -9.98
CA CYS A 78 6.00 -21.62 -10.93
C CYS A 78 7.11 -22.40 -10.22
N TRP A 79 7.64 -23.45 -10.88
CA TRP A 79 8.76 -24.25 -10.36
C TRP A 79 9.99 -23.43 -9.96
N TRP A 80 10.18 -22.26 -10.60
CA TRP A 80 11.25 -21.31 -10.29
C TRP A 80 11.08 -20.63 -8.94
N HIS A 81 9.84 -20.30 -8.55
CA HIS A 81 9.50 -19.54 -7.34
C HIS A 81 9.00 -20.42 -6.19
N ARG A 82 9.15 -21.76 -6.30
CA ARG A 82 8.63 -22.78 -5.37
C ARG A 82 9.06 -22.66 -3.89
N PHE A 83 10.02 -21.80 -3.58
CA PHE A 83 10.48 -21.52 -2.21
C PHE A 83 9.84 -20.26 -1.60
N SER A 84 9.01 -19.56 -2.36
CA SER A 84 8.25 -18.40 -1.88
C SER A 84 7.16 -18.86 -0.92
N ASN A 85 7.00 -18.14 0.18
CA ASN A 85 5.96 -18.37 1.18
C ASN A 85 5.42 -17.02 1.63
N THR A 86 4.47 -16.50 0.86
CA THR A 86 3.94 -15.15 1.04
C THR A 86 2.53 -15.23 1.62
N ALA A 87 2.32 -14.57 2.76
CA ALA A 87 1.00 -14.39 3.35
C ALA A 87 0.26 -13.25 2.66
N ILE A 88 -1.01 -13.45 2.29
CA ILE A 88 -1.81 -12.47 1.56
C ILE A 88 -2.94 -12.00 2.48
N TYR A 89 -2.86 -10.75 2.91
CA TYR A 89 -3.86 -10.08 3.72
C TYR A 89 -4.84 -9.35 2.81
N LEU A 90 -6.11 -9.77 2.85
CA LEU A 90 -7.18 -9.30 1.97
C LEU A 90 -8.29 -8.62 2.77
N PRO A 91 -8.91 -7.55 2.24
CA PRO A 91 -10.15 -7.02 2.79
C PRO A 91 -11.31 -8.01 2.58
N ALA A 92 -12.26 -7.98 3.51
CA ALA A 92 -13.53 -8.68 3.36
C ALA A 92 -14.36 -8.18 2.15
N PRO A 93 -15.19 -9.03 1.52
CA PRO A 93 -15.17 -10.49 1.65
C PRO A 93 -13.99 -11.08 0.88
N LYS A 94 -13.01 -11.69 1.56
CA LYS A 94 -11.82 -12.23 0.87
C LYS A 94 -12.17 -13.36 -0.10
N ASP A 95 -13.22 -14.11 0.21
CA ASP A 95 -13.60 -15.33 -0.50
C ASP A 95 -14.02 -15.05 -1.95
N GLU A 96 -14.58 -13.87 -2.25
CA GLU A 96 -14.96 -13.51 -3.63
C GLU A 96 -13.73 -13.38 -4.53
N LEU A 97 -12.71 -12.66 -4.06
CA LEU A 97 -11.45 -12.51 -4.80
C LEU A 97 -10.71 -13.84 -4.92
N ILE A 98 -10.67 -14.63 -3.84
CA ILE A 98 -10.06 -15.98 -3.85
C ILE A 98 -10.76 -16.88 -4.86
N ASN A 99 -12.10 -16.88 -4.89
CA ASN A 99 -12.88 -17.67 -5.84
C ASN A 99 -12.60 -17.24 -7.29
N ALA A 100 -12.58 -15.92 -7.56
CA ALA A 100 -12.25 -15.40 -8.89
C ALA A 100 -10.85 -15.82 -9.35
N MET A 101 -9.83 -15.69 -8.49
CA MET A 101 -8.46 -16.15 -8.77
C MET A 101 -8.39 -17.67 -8.97
N GLY A 102 -9.19 -18.44 -8.21
CA GLY A 102 -9.34 -19.88 -8.39
C GLY A 102 -9.89 -20.24 -9.77
N GLN A 103 -10.91 -19.53 -10.25
CA GLN A 103 -11.45 -19.73 -11.61
C GLN A 103 -10.42 -19.38 -12.68
N MET A 104 -9.68 -18.28 -12.53
CA MET A 104 -8.59 -17.91 -13.45
C MET A 104 -7.49 -18.98 -13.49
N LYS A 105 -7.11 -19.52 -12.32
CA LYS A 105 -6.13 -20.63 -12.21
C LYS A 105 -6.59 -21.84 -13.02
N MET A 106 -7.85 -22.24 -12.88
CA MET A 106 -8.43 -23.35 -13.63
C MET A 106 -8.46 -23.08 -15.14
N ALA A 107 -8.87 -21.87 -15.54
CA ALA A 107 -8.93 -21.47 -16.95
C ALA A 107 -7.55 -21.42 -17.64
N THR A 108 -6.48 -21.18 -16.88
CA THR A 108 -5.10 -21.07 -17.38
C THR A 108 -4.30 -22.37 -17.25
N GLY A 109 -4.94 -23.48 -16.85
CA GLY A 109 -4.30 -24.81 -16.79
C GLY A 109 -3.37 -25.03 -15.61
N GLY A 110 -3.46 -24.20 -14.56
CA GLY A 110 -2.62 -24.31 -13.37
C GLY A 110 -2.96 -25.54 -12.52
N THR A 111 -2.06 -26.53 -12.48
CA THR A 111 -2.26 -27.83 -11.82
C THR A 111 -1.32 -28.08 -10.63
N ASP A 112 -1.03 -27.06 -9.80
CA ASP A 112 -0.39 -27.33 -8.51
C ASP A 112 -1.45 -27.49 -7.40
N PRO A 113 -1.64 -28.70 -6.85
CA PRO A 113 -2.45 -28.93 -5.65
C PRO A 113 -1.82 -28.35 -4.37
N ASN A 114 -0.57 -27.88 -4.42
CA ASN A 114 0.17 -27.24 -3.33
C ASN A 114 0.24 -25.71 -3.46
N PHE A 115 -0.75 -25.08 -4.10
CA PHE A 115 -0.91 -23.62 -4.04
C PHE A 115 -1.17 -23.20 -2.58
N LYS A 116 -0.08 -23.03 -1.83
CA LYS A 116 -0.02 -22.87 -0.38
C LYS A 116 0.17 -21.41 0.02
N ASN A 117 -0.54 -20.50 -0.63
CA ASN A 117 -0.58 -19.12 -0.15
C ASN A 117 -1.63 -19.03 0.94
N GLU A 118 -1.24 -18.48 2.07
CA GLU A 118 -2.15 -18.22 3.19
C GLU A 118 -2.94 -16.94 2.89
N PHE A 119 -4.26 -17.02 2.85
CA PHE A 119 -5.14 -15.87 2.66
C PHE A 119 -5.83 -15.50 3.96
N ILE A 120 -5.46 -14.34 4.50
CA ILE A 120 -5.89 -13.85 5.80
C ILE A 120 -6.84 -12.68 5.57
N GLU A 121 -7.98 -12.69 6.27
CA GLU A 121 -8.90 -11.54 6.19
C GLU A 121 -8.42 -10.46 7.13
N ILE A 122 -8.44 -9.21 6.67
CA ILE A 122 -8.03 -8.05 7.47
C ILE A 122 -9.20 -7.60 8.35
N GLU A 123 -8.90 -7.41 9.63
CA GLU A 123 -9.72 -6.68 10.60
C GLU A 123 -8.95 -5.46 11.11
N ALA A 124 -9.66 -4.48 11.68
CA ALA A 124 -9.01 -3.32 12.29
C ALA A 124 -8.17 -3.72 13.51
N GLY A 125 -7.02 -3.07 13.70
CA GLY A 125 -6.07 -3.39 14.77
C GLY A 125 -4.77 -3.99 14.23
N GLN A 126 -3.98 -4.61 15.12
CA GLN A 126 -2.72 -5.23 14.71
C GLN A 126 -3.01 -6.51 13.91
N ILE A 127 -2.58 -6.54 12.65
CA ILE A 127 -2.82 -7.66 11.73
C ILE A 127 -1.58 -8.50 11.44
N TYR A 128 -0.38 -7.97 11.67
CA TYR A 128 0.88 -8.64 11.36
C TYR A 128 1.96 -8.25 12.34
N ASP A 129 2.79 -9.23 12.71
CA ASP A 129 4.01 -9.05 13.48
C ASP A 129 4.93 -10.27 13.27
N ASP A 130 6.07 -10.08 12.62
CA ASP A 130 7.11 -11.11 12.46
C ASP A 130 8.37 -10.83 13.31
N GLY A 131 8.28 -9.88 14.24
CA GLY A 131 9.39 -9.39 15.06
C GLY A 131 10.31 -8.38 14.35
N LEU A 132 10.22 -8.23 13.02
CA LEU A 132 10.93 -7.20 12.26
C LEU A 132 10.01 -6.05 11.85
N LEU A 133 8.81 -6.40 11.39
CA LEU A 133 7.77 -5.47 10.98
C LEU A 133 6.48 -5.76 11.73
N LYS A 134 5.90 -4.73 12.33
CA LYS A 134 4.54 -4.73 12.85
C LYS A 134 3.62 -3.89 11.95
N VAL A 135 2.41 -4.40 11.69
CA VAL A 135 1.40 -3.71 10.86
C VAL A 135 0.09 -3.60 11.62
N THR A 136 -0.44 -2.37 11.68
CA THR A 136 -1.76 -2.05 12.26
C THR A 136 -2.67 -1.48 11.18
N ALA A 137 -3.86 -2.06 11.03
CA ALA A 137 -4.87 -1.65 10.07
C ALA A 137 -5.91 -0.72 10.71
N PHE A 138 -6.28 0.33 9.98
CA PHE A 138 -7.32 1.29 10.35
C PHE A 138 -8.39 1.30 9.26
N ARG A 139 -9.66 1.32 9.65
CA ARG A 139 -10.77 1.39 8.69
C ARG A 139 -10.81 2.75 8.01
N THR A 140 -10.91 2.75 6.69
CA THR A 140 -11.28 3.93 5.90
C THR A 140 -12.72 3.79 5.40
N LYS A 141 -13.26 4.87 4.85
CA LYS A 141 -14.64 4.97 4.32
C LYS A 141 -14.65 5.16 2.80
N HIS A 142 -13.60 4.72 2.11
CA HIS A 142 -13.52 4.80 0.66
C HIS A 142 -14.56 3.91 -0.03
N CYS A 143 -14.65 2.65 0.40
CA CYS A 143 -15.68 1.71 -0.01
C CYS A 143 -16.19 0.88 1.19
N GLU A 144 -17.09 -0.07 0.95
CA GLU A 144 -17.67 -0.91 2.01
C GLU A 144 -16.59 -1.54 2.90
N VAL A 145 -15.49 -2.01 2.31
CA VAL A 145 -14.34 -2.54 3.03
C VAL A 145 -13.02 -1.98 2.51
N SER A 146 -12.43 -1.04 3.25
CA SER A 146 -11.16 -0.40 2.93
C SER A 146 -10.34 -0.08 4.19
N TYR A 147 -9.00 -0.04 4.02
CA TYR A 147 -8.05 0.10 5.11
C TYR A 147 -6.88 1.03 4.78
N ALA A 148 -6.40 1.71 5.82
CA ALA A 148 -5.08 2.32 5.91
C ALA A 148 -4.17 1.46 6.80
N PHE A 149 -2.85 1.59 6.65
CA PHE A 149 -1.88 0.79 7.40
C PHE A 149 -0.79 1.65 8.05
N LEU A 150 -0.51 1.37 9.34
CA LEU A 150 0.67 1.84 10.05
C LEU A 150 1.70 0.72 10.13
N PHE A 151 2.90 1.00 9.65
CA PHE A 151 4.07 0.13 9.66
C PHE A 151 5.07 0.61 10.72
N GLU A 152 5.47 -0.29 11.60
CA GLU A 152 6.45 -0.04 12.66
C GLU A 152 7.61 -1.05 12.53
N ALA A 153 8.82 -0.56 12.25
CA ALA A 153 10.03 -1.37 12.10
C ALA A 153 11.28 -0.54 12.40
N GLU A 154 12.32 -1.15 13.00
CA GLU A 154 13.61 -0.49 13.28
C GLU A 154 13.49 0.85 14.05
N GLY A 155 12.47 0.97 14.91
CA GLY A 155 12.17 2.21 15.64
C GLY A 155 11.57 3.32 14.79
N LYS A 156 11.16 3.02 13.56
CA LYS A 156 10.56 3.95 12.59
C LYS A 156 9.07 3.68 12.41
N ARG A 157 8.32 4.74 12.10
CA ARG A 157 6.87 4.71 11.87
C ARG A 157 6.52 5.27 10.49
N ALA A 158 5.84 4.48 9.66
CA ALA A 158 5.33 4.90 8.36
C ALA A 158 3.85 4.59 8.23
N PHE A 159 3.04 5.59 7.89
CA PHE A 159 1.61 5.40 7.65
C PHE A 159 1.29 5.54 6.17
N LEU A 160 0.53 4.60 5.61
CA LEU A 160 0.00 4.64 4.26
C LEU A 160 -1.52 4.71 4.36
N SER A 161 -2.12 5.76 3.78
CA SER A 161 -3.57 6.01 3.90
C SER A 161 -4.45 4.98 3.20
N GLY A 162 -3.91 4.25 2.21
CA GLY A 162 -4.76 3.63 1.19
C GLY A 162 -5.62 4.71 0.53
N ASP A 163 -6.80 4.32 0.07
CA ASP A 163 -7.82 5.25 -0.40
C ASP A 163 -8.76 5.62 0.76
N MET A 164 -9.18 6.88 0.79
CA MET A 164 -9.98 7.51 1.83
C MET A 164 -11.33 8.02 1.29
N SER A 165 -12.15 8.54 2.19
CA SER A 165 -13.46 9.08 1.88
C SER A 165 -13.40 10.28 0.92
N TYR A 166 -14.28 10.28 -0.08
CA TYR A 166 -14.49 11.43 -0.96
C TYR A 166 -15.05 12.67 -0.23
N LYS A 167 -15.51 12.50 1.02
CA LYS A 167 -15.96 13.61 1.88
C LYS A 167 -14.80 14.36 2.54
N GLY A 168 -13.57 13.91 2.32
CA GLY A 168 -12.36 14.51 2.85
C GLY A 168 -11.79 13.77 4.06
N PRO A 169 -10.53 14.04 4.42
CA PRO A 169 -9.77 13.31 5.43
C PRO A 169 -10.34 13.46 6.84
N LYS A 170 -11.16 14.50 7.11
CA LYS A 170 -11.88 14.63 8.39
C LYS A 170 -12.89 13.51 8.64
N ASP A 171 -13.36 12.82 7.59
CA ASP A 171 -14.35 11.77 7.74
C ASP A 171 -13.74 10.45 8.27
N ASP A 172 -12.50 10.12 7.88
CA ASP A 172 -11.91 8.80 8.13
C ASP A 172 -10.39 8.74 8.34
N PHE A 173 -9.66 9.86 8.35
CA PHE A 173 -8.24 9.83 8.71
C PHE A 173 -8.08 9.44 10.20
N PRO A 174 -7.24 8.45 10.54
CA PRO A 174 -7.06 7.99 11.93
C PRO A 174 -6.17 8.97 12.70
N VAL A 175 -6.77 10.01 13.27
CA VAL A 175 -6.06 11.10 13.99
C VAL A 175 -5.17 10.61 15.14
N GLU A 176 -5.47 9.45 15.72
CA GLU A 176 -4.68 8.82 16.78
C GLU A 176 -3.24 8.50 16.35
N ILE A 177 -2.97 8.32 15.05
CA ILE A 177 -1.58 8.09 14.60
C ILE A 177 -0.69 9.31 14.83
N LEU A 178 -1.29 10.51 14.90
CA LEU A 178 -0.60 11.78 15.07
C LEU A 178 -0.30 12.11 16.54
N GLU A 179 -0.68 11.24 17.47
CA GLU A 179 -0.31 11.36 18.89
C GLU A 179 1.16 11.02 19.15
N LYS A 180 1.80 10.32 18.20
CA LYS A 180 3.21 9.95 18.22
C LYS A 180 3.89 10.46 16.96
N GLU A 181 5.21 10.58 17.03
CA GLU A 181 6.04 10.96 15.89
C GLU A 181 5.94 9.90 14.78
N ASN A 182 5.77 10.35 13.52
CA ASN A 182 5.76 9.51 12.33
C ASN A 182 6.90 9.96 11.39
N ASP A 183 7.74 9.01 10.99
CA ASP A 183 8.88 9.28 10.08
C ASP A 183 8.43 9.53 8.64
N LEU A 184 7.26 9.00 8.27
CA LEU A 184 6.64 9.17 6.96
C LEU A 184 5.12 9.03 7.03
N LEU A 185 4.40 9.97 6.44
CA LEU A 185 3.01 9.78 6.00
C LEU A 185 2.98 9.69 4.47
N VAL A 186 2.38 8.63 3.95
CA VAL A 186 2.07 8.44 2.53
C VAL A 186 0.57 8.60 2.36
N LEU A 187 0.16 9.62 1.62
CA LEU A 187 -1.23 10.06 1.54
C LEU A 187 -1.70 10.01 0.09
N GLU A 188 -2.89 9.45 -0.15
CA GLU A 188 -3.59 9.62 -1.42
C GLU A 188 -4.08 11.06 -1.59
N SER A 189 -4.40 11.46 -2.82
CA SER A 189 -5.03 12.76 -3.10
C SER A 189 -5.89 12.70 -4.37
N ALA A 190 -6.44 11.53 -4.69
CA ALA A 190 -7.36 11.37 -5.81
C ALA A 190 -8.79 11.76 -5.41
N HIS A 191 -9.20 11.39 -4.19
CA HIS A 191 -10.61 11.46 -3.77
C HIS A 191 -11.00 12.74 -3.04
N PHE A 192 -10.04 13.45 -2.46
CA PHE A 192 -10.26 14.71 -1.74
C PHE A 192 -9.20 15.75 -2.11
N ASP A 193 -9.40 16.98 -1.62
CA ASP A 193 -8.48 18.09 -1.88
C ASP A 193 -7.38 18.09 -0.82
N ALA A 194 -6.11 18.01 -1.23
CA ALA A 194 -4.99 17.96 -0.29
C ALA A 194 -5.01 19.06 0.80
N PRO A 195 -5.45 20.31 0.54
CA PRO A 195 -5.60 21.33 1.58
C PRO A 195 -6.51 20.94 2.75
N ASP A 196 -7.48 20.04 2.57
CA ASP A 196 -8.36 19.56 3.65
C ASP A 196 -7.59 18.84 4.77
N LEU A 197 -6.39 18.33 4.48
CA LEU A 197 -5.49 17.73 5.48
C LEU A 197 -4.92 18.75 6.47
N LEU A 198 -4.86 20.04 6.10
CA LEU A 198 -4.32 21.09 6.99
C LEU A 198 -5.13 21.16 8.29
N GLU A 199 -6.44 21.01 8.20
CA GLU A 199 -7.33 21.02 9.37
C GLU A 199 -7.18 19.77 10.24
N VAL A 200 -6.81 18.63 9.63
CA VAL A 200 -6.53 17.38 10.36
C VAL A 200 -5.18 17.46 11.07
N PHE A 201 -4.21 18.16 10.49
CA PHE A 201 -2.84 18.26 11.00
C PHE A 201 -2.59 19.46 11.91
N ASP A 202 -3.57 20.35 12.09
CA ASP A 202 -3.43 21.56 12.90
C ASP A 202 -2.96 21.26 14.32
N GLY A 203 -1.80 21.82 14.68
CA GLY A 203 -1.15 21.64 15.98
C GLY A 203 -0.47 20.28 16.17
N LYS A 204 -0.37 19.45 15.12
CA LYS A 204 0.26 18.11 15.13
C LYS A 204 1.46 18.00 14.19
N GLU A 205 1.83 19.08 13.50
CA GLU A 205 2.86 19.09 12.46
C GLU A 205 4.23 18.62 12.97
N ASN A 206 4.55 18.90 14.24
CA ASN A 206 5.80 18.46 14.88
C ASN A 206 5.92 16.93 15.01
N ASN A 207 4.81 16.20 14.93
CA ASN A 207 4.79 14.74 14.96
C ASN A 207 4.88 14.12 13.55
N ILE A 208 5.12 14.92 12.51
CA ILE A 208 5.17 14.47 11.12
C ILE A 208 6.50 14.91 10.52
N LYS A 209 7.44 13.98 10.31
CA LYS A 209 8.75 14.32 9.72
C LYS A 209 8.69 14.55 8.23
N ARG A 210 7.89 13.76 7.51
CA ARG A 210 7.80 13.75 6.05
C ARG A 210 6.41 13.39 5.58
N ILE A 211 5.95 14.04 4.52
CA ILE A 211 4.72 13.68 3.81
C ILE A 211 5.05 13.39 2.35
N ARG A 212 4.45 12.33 1.80
CA ARG A 212 4.55 11.97 0.39
C ARG A 212 3.16 11.73 -0.17
N PHE A 213 2.81 12.48 -1.21
CA PHE A 213 1.57 12.27 -1.93
C PHE A 213 1.75 11.22 -3.03
N THR A 214 0.91 10.19 -2.99
CA THR A 214 0.74 9.15 -4.02
C THR A 214 -0.72 9.15 -4.48
N HIS A 215 -1.10 8.25 -5.40
CA HIS A 215 -2.49 8.03 -5.84
C HIS A 215 -3.23 9.35 -6.08
N TYR A 216 -2.77 10.08 -7.08
CA TYR A 216 -3.31 11.38 -7.46
C TYR A 216 -3.42 11.48 -8.97
N THR A 217 -4.38 12.26 -9.47
CA THR A 217 -4.48 12.58 -10.90
C THR A 217 -3.60 13.80 -11.22
N ASN A 218 -3.23 13.99 -12.48
CA ASN A 218 -2.47 15.19 -12.88
C ASN A 218 -3.26 16.49 -12.60
N GLN A 219 -4.60 16.42 -12.58
CA GLN A 219 -5.48 17.55 -12.28
C GLN A 219 -5.47 17.93 -10.79
N ARG A 220 -5.06 17.02 -9.91
CA ARG A 220 -4.97 17.24 -8.45
C ARG A 220 -3.64 17.87 -8.02
N ILE A 221 -2.61 17.86 -8.88
CA ILE A 221 -1.28 18.42 -8.57
C ILE A 221 -1.34 19.87 -8.04
N PRO A 222 -2.12 20.80 -8.62
CA PRO A 222 -2.20 22.17 -8.09
C PRO A 222 -2.70 22.25 -6.65
N LEU A 223 -3.63 21.37 -6.24
CA LEU A 223 -4.14 21.31 -4.87
C LEU A 223 -3.09 20.76 -3.91
N ILE A 224 -2.30 19.78 -4.36
CA ILE A 224 -1.16 19.27 -3.59
C ILE A 224 -0.09 20.37 -3.41
N GLU A 225 0.19 21.15 -4.45
CA GLU A 225 1.11 22.29 -4.36
C GLU A 225 0.59 23.39 -3.43
N GLU A 226 -0.72 23.61 -3.38
CA GLU A 226 -1.36 24.52 -2.41
C GLU A 226 -1.14 24.01 -0.99
N PHE A 227 -1.38 22.73 -0.72
CA PHE A 227 -1.08 22.12 0.57
C PHE A 227 0.40 22.29 0.93
N ILE A 228 1.33 21.98 0.02
CA ILE A 228 2.78 22.11 0.25
C ILE A 228 3.16 23.53 0.66
N LYS A 229 2.55 24.56 0.05
CA LYS A 229 2.81 25.97 0.37
C LYS A 229 2.24 26.38 1.73
N ALA A 230 1.11 25.80 2.13
CA ALA A 230 0.39 26.16 3.35
C ALA A 230 0.85 25.35 4.58
N TYR A 231 1.35 24.13 4.37
CA TYR A 231 1.73 23.22 5.45
C TYR A 231 2.97 23.73 6.19
N LYS A 232 2.87 23.79 7.53
CA LYS A 232 3.91 24.35 8.40
C LYS A 232 4.98 23.35 8.84
N GLY A 233 4.80 22.07 8.52
CA GLY A 233 5.78 21.03 8.83
C GLY A 233 6.92 20.97 7.80
N ASN A 234 7.74 19.93 7.91
CA ASN A 234 8.93 19.76 7.08
C ASN A 234 8.73 18.67 6.02
N ASP A 235 9.45 18.81 4.90
CA ASP A 235 9.64 17.80 3.85
C ASP A 235 8.33 17.15 3.32
N VAL A 236 7.65 17.89 2.43
CA VAL A 236 6.47 17.43 1.70
C VAL A 236 6.77 17.36 0.21
N SER A 237 6.45 16.25 -0.44
CA SER A 237 6.57 16.15 -1.90
C SER A 237 5.56 15.17 -2.49
N LEU A 238 5.41 15.18 -3.80
CA LEU A 238 4.78 14.09 -4.54
C LEU A 238 5.79 12.95 -4.73
N VAL A 239 5.30 11.73 -4.96
CA VAL A 239 6.13 10.60 -5.39
C VAL A 239 5.63 10.02 -6.71
N THR A 240 6.57 9.50 -7.48
CA THR A 240 6.31 8.78 -8.73
C THR A 240 6.93 7.39 -8.65
N ASP A 241 6.58 6.53 -9.60
CA ASP A 241 7.15 5.20 -9.74
C ASP A 241 8.69 5.24 -9.73
N GLY A 242 9.31 4.31 -9.01
CA GLY A 242 10.75 4.19 -8.82
C GLY A 242 11.33 4.99 -7.65
N VAL A 243 10.59 5.96 -7.09
CA VAL A 243 11.06 6.72 -5.94
C VAL A 243 11.22 5.80 -4.73
N SER A 244 12.35 5.93 -4.02
CA SER A 244 12.65 5.18 -2.80
C SER A 244 13.01 6.12 -1.65
N ILE A 245 12.54 5.80 -0.45
CA ILE A 245 12.75 6.57 0.77
C ILE A 245 13.33 5.65 1.84
N ASN A 246 14.46 6.05 2.41
CA ASN A 246 15.03 5.40 3.59
C ASN A 246 14.57 6.13 4.85
N LEU A 247 14.08 5.37 5.83
CA LEU A 247 13.61 5.85 7.13
C LEU A 247 14.65 5.60 8.22
#